data_AF-A0A3M7AFH9-F1
#
_entry.id   AF-A0A3M7AFH9-F1
#
_cell.length_a   1.000
_cell.length_b   1.000
_cell.length_c   1.000
_cell.angle_alpha   90.00
_cell.angle_beta   90.00
_cell.angle_gamma   90.00
#
_symmetry.space_group_name_H-M   'P 1'
#
loop_
_entity.id
_entity.type
_entity.pdbx_description
1 polymer ?
#
loop_
_entity_poly.entity_id
_entity_poly.type
_entity_poly.pdbx_seq_one_letter_code
_entity_poly.pdbx_strand_id
1 'polypeptide(L)'
;PNTSQTFALLETAADDESQRILTPLEVDKTLQNVLTRLTVDAEGRGSRIMAIGAKSSGKSTFNRLLCNSILSKPSVKKLLYLDLDPGQPEFTPPGQVALVEVSSNIFGPSFTHAASSSSQSYRLLRSHTLAATTFKDDPAHYMACAQDLINHASPRLPLVINSCGWVSGLGANVLADVVSAIGLSNAVIFDPVEEPFVEWLQNQPLKMAVHRLPRQASRPSPRTPAEIRAMQNMAYFHQRESRTSGDCSWSGKPISSLRPWTISYGGPTADIIALLSYGQAPSPAFLAEVLDGSLVAVVTVDAQHMDEAFGTDSYADFTGDAPSLNGIISRTAEELPYIRTDGRGITHSLHPRYSECVGLALVRAMDTKSKQLHLITPLPDEKMAALSDKKVVLVRGSFDAPEWAYLEDLYFGSDDSFDSHERPWVSKKEPAGIEGAVWRLRHPPMANAVNAR
;
A
#
# COMPACT_ATOMS: atom_id res chain seq x y z
N PRO A 1 -28.09 28.77 -4.17
CA PRO A 1 -26.97 29.54 -4.75
C PRO A 1 -26.57 28.94 -6.10
N ASN A 2 -26.64 29.73 -7.16
CA ASN A 2 -26.07 29.38 -8.46
C ASN A 2 -24.55 29.38 -8.32
N THR A 3 -23.93 28.22 -8.09
CA THR A 3 -22.46 28.14 -8.05
C THR A 3 -22.00 27.06 -9.01
N SER A 4 -21.85 27.45 -10.27
CA SER A 4 -21.07 26.74 -11.29
C SER A 4 -19.56 26.68 -10.98
N GLN A 5 -19.14 27.13 -9.80
CA GLN A 5 -17.75 27.17 -9.38
C GLN A 5 -17.44 25.93 -8.53
N THR A 6 -16.34 25.25 -8.87
CA THR A 6 -15.84 24.07 -8.15
C THR A 6 -14.92 24.42 -6.98
N PHE A 7 -14.75 25.70 -6.67
CA PHE A 7 -13.95 26.21 -5.56
C PHE A 7 -14.56 27.50 -5.00
N ALA A 8 -14.27 27.80 -3.73
CA ALA A 8 -14.65 29.04 -3.06
C ALA A 8 -13.53 29.50 -2.12
N LEU A 9 -13.46 30.81 -1.88
CA LEU A 9 -12.61 31.38 -0.83
C LEU A 9 -13.33 31.25 0.51
N LEU A 10 -12.64 30.74 1.52
CA LEU A 10 -13.16 30.63 2.89
C LEU A 10 -12.38 31.60 3.77
N GLU A 11 -13.06 32.56 4.38
CA GLU A 11 -12.48 33.49 5.36
C GLU A 11 -12.64 32.94 6.78
N THR A 12 -13.76 32.26 7.05
CA THR A 12 -14.10 31.64 8.33
C THR A 12 -14.69 30.25 8.14
N ALA A 13 -14.74 29.45 9.21
CA ALA A 13 -15.41 28.14 9.17
C ALA A 13 -16.91 28.22 8.83
N ALA A 14 -17.53 29.39 9.02
CA ALA A 14 -18.93 29.62 8.67
C ALA A 14 -19.16 29.63 7.15
N ASP A 15 -18.12 29.92 6.36
CA ASP A 15 -18.20 29.95 4.90
C ASP A 15 -18.21 28.54 4.28
N ASP A 16 -17.82 27.53 5.07
CA ASP A 16 -17.90 26.13 4.65
C ASP A 16 -19.32 25.60 4.87
N GLU A 17 -19.99 25.17 3.79
CA GLU A 17 -21.35 24.60 3.88
C GLU A 17 -21.43 23.39 4.82
N SER A 18 -20.31 22.66 4.96
CA SER A 18 -20.20 21.51 5.88
C SER A 18 -19.75 21.90 7.29
N GLN A 19 -19.54 23.19 7.58
CA GLN A 19 -19.09 23.75 8.86
C GLN A 19 -17.87 23.00 9.43
N ARG A 20 -16.94 22.57 8.57
CA ARG A 20 -15.74 21.83 8.98
C ARG A 20 -14.75 22.79 9.63
N ILE A 21 -13.92 22.23 10.50
CA ILE A 21 -12.82 22.97 11.11
C ILE A 21 -11.79 23.31 10.03
N LEU A 22 -11.65 24.60 9.72
CA LEU A 22 -10.61 25.09 8.82
C LEU A 22 -9.29 25.17 9.57
N THR A 23 -8.27 24.51 9.02
CA THR A 23 -6.94 24.47 9.62
C THR A 23 -5.90 24.86 8.57
N PRO A 24 -5.24 26.03 8.68
CA PRO A 24 -4.20 26.42 7.74
C PRO A 24 -2.96 25.53 7.86
N LEU A 25 -2.30 25.30 6.73
CA LEU A 25 -0.97 24.68 6.71
C LEU A 25 0.05 25.72 7.20
N GLU A 26 0.55 25.54 8.41
CA GLU A 26 1.51 26.45 9.03
C GLU A 26 2.94 25.93 8.81
N VAL A 27 3.79 26.81 8.26
CA VAL A 27 5.22 26.57 8.08
C VAL A 27 5.97 27.54 9.00
N ASP A 28 6.51 27.03 10.10
CA ASP A 28 7.33 27.84 10.98
C ASP A 28 8.71 28.15 10.37
N LYS A 29 9.42 29.12 10.97
CA LYS A 29 10.73 29.57 10.47
C LYS A 29 11.78 28.45 10.49
N THR A 30 11.72 27.54 11.45
CA THR A 30 12.68 26.43 11.56
C THR A 30 12.49 25.46 10.41
N LEU A 31 11.25 25.06 10.15
CA LEU A 31 10.84 24.24 9.00
C LEU A 31 11.24 24.92 7.69
N GLN A 32 10.95 26.21 7.53
CA GLN A 32 11.30 26.98 6.33
C GLN A 32 12.82 27.01 6.08
N ASN A 33 13.62 27.21 7.13
CA ASN A 33 15.08 27.22 7.02
C ASN A 33 15.62 25.85 6.59
N VAL A 34 15.11 24.76 7.17
CA VAL A 34 15.50 23.39 6.80
C VAL A 34 15.09 23.09 5.35
N LEU A 35 13.85 23.39 4.95
CA LEU A 35 13.38 23.23 3.57
C LEU A 35 14.26 23.98 2.58
N THR A 36 14.60 25.23 2.87
CA THR A 36 15.43 26.07 1.99
C THR A 36 16.81 25.46 1.78
N ARG A 37 17.47 25.00 2.86
CA ARG A 37 18.79 24.35 2.79
C ARG A 37 18.74 23.07 1.96
N LEU A 38 17.80 22.18 2.26
CA LEU A 38 17.67 20.90 1.57
C LEU A 38 17.31 21.05 0.09
N THR A 39 16.53 22.08 -0.25
CA THR A 39 16.20 22.40 -1.65
C THR A 39 17.44 22.82 -2.44
N VAL A 40 18.37 23.56 -1.82
CA VAL A 40 19.66 23.91 -2.44
C VAL A 40 20.54 22.68 -2.59
N ASP A 41 20.63 21.85 -1.55
CA ASP A 41 21.45 20.63 -1.58
C ASP A 41 20.96 19.60 -2.62
N ALA A 42 19.64 19.58 -2.89
CA ALA A 42 19.03 18.73 -3.90
C ALA A 42 19.43 19.08 -5.35
N GLU A 43 19.99 20.27 -5.62
CA GLU A 43 20.54 20.60 -6.94
C GLU A 43 21.84 19.81 -7.22
N GLY A 44 22.49 19.26 -6.18
CA GLY A 44 23.64 18.37 -6.29
C GLY A 44 23.27 16.95 -6.71
N ARG A 45 24.17 16.27 -7.44
CA ARG A 45 23.99 14.84 -7.75
C ARG A 45 24.04 14.01 -6.47
N GLY A 46 23.17 13.01 -6.37
CA GLY A 46 23.19 12.04 -5.26
C GLY A 46 22.54 12.50 -3.96
N SER A 47 21.73 13.57 -3.97
CA SER A 47 20.99 13.99 -2.78
C SER A 47 19.97 12.93 -2.37
N ARG A 48 20.11 12.41 -1.14
CA ARG A 48 19.25 11.40 -0.52
C ARG A 48 18.79 11.93 0.83
N ILE A 49 17.51 12.27 0.95
CA ILE A 49 16.93 12.99 2.08
C ILE A 49 15.84 12.11 2.69
N MET A 50 15.97 11.76 3.97
CA MET A 50 15.00 10.92 4.67
C MET A 50 14.36 11.66 5.84
N ALA A 51 13.03 11.67 5.89
CA ALA A 51 12.28 12.12 7.06
C ALA A 51 12.10 10.96 8.04
N ILE A 52 12.49 11.15 9.30
CA ILE A 52 12.45 10.16 10.37
C ILE A 52 11.67 10.73 11.55
N GLY A 53 10.80 9.92 12.16
CA GLY A 53 10.03 10.35 13.32
C GLY A 53 8.81 9.48 13.57
N ALA A 54 8.21 9.60 14.75
CA ALA A 54 7.06 8.81 15.16
C ALA A 54 5.82 9.02 14.27
N LYS A 55 4.78 8.20 14.48
CA LYS A 55 3.47 8.40 13.85
C LYS A 55 2.92 9.81 14.18
N SER A 56 2.29 10.44 13.20
CA SER A 56 1.71 11.80 13.34
C SER A 56 2.71 12.87 13.77
N SER A 57 3.96 12.80 13.30
CA SER A 57 5.00 13.80 13.57
C SER A 57 5.13 14.90 12.49
N GLY A 58 4.54 14.70 11.31
CA GLY A 58 4.58 15.66 10.19
C GLY A 58 5.41 15.23 8.97
N LYS A 59 6.00 14.02 8.98
CA LYS A 59 6.85 13.51 7.88
C LYS A 59 6.24 13.64 6.48
N SER A 60 5.01 13.15 6.27
CA SER A 60 4.37 13.20 4.96
C SER A 60 4.14 14.63 4.47
N THR A 61 3.71 15.53 5.36
CA THR A 61 3.57 16.96 5.06
C THR A 61 4.90 17.58 4.65
N PHE A 62 5.96 17.31 5.41
CA PHE A 62 7.30 17.78 5.08
C PHE A 62 7.79 17.23 3.73
N ASN A 63 7.62 15.94 3.48
CA ASN A 63 8.04 15.32 2.22
C ASN A 63 7.31 15.94 1.02
N ARG A 64 6.01 16.24 1.13
CA ARG A 64 5.27 16.98 0.08
C ARG A 64 5.85 18.38 -0.14
N LEU A 65 6.07 19.14 0.94
CA LEU A 65 6.66 20.48 0.87
C LEU A 65 8.06 20.44 0.24
N LEU A 66 8.88 19.48 0.63
CA LEU A 66 10.22 19.29 0.10
C LEU A 66 10.19 18.93 -1.39
N CYS A 67 9.36 17.98 -1.80
CA CYS A 67 9.21 17.60 -3.20
C CYS A 67 8.79 18.81 -4.05
N ASN A 68 7.78 19.55 -3.61
CA ASN A 68 7.28 20.73 -4.32
C ASN A 68 8.32 21.86 -4.38
N SER A 69 9.10 22.03 -3.30
CA SER A 69 10.19 23.02 -3.27
C SER A 69 11.31 22.66 -4.23
N ILE A 70 11.69 21.38 -4.30
CA ILE A 70 12.70 20.87 -5.23
C ILE A 70 12.21 21.02 -6.69
N LEU A 71 10.97 20.62 -6.99
CA LEU A 71 10.40 20.71 -8.34
C LEU A 71 10.16 22.16 -8.80
N SER A 72 10.08 23.11 -7.86
CA SER A 72 10.00 24.53 -8.19
C SER A 72 11.32 25.10 -8.74
N LYS A 73 12.42 24.33 -8.69
CA LYS A 73 13.70 24.73 -9.27
C LYS A 73 13.71 24.47 -10.78
N PRO A 74 14.02 25.47 -11.62
CA PRO A 74 14.03 25.28 -13.08
C PRO A 74 15.00 24.19 -13.59
N SER A 75 16.06 23.90 -12.82
CA SER A 75 17.04 22.85 -13.12
C SER A 75 16.54 21.43 -12.83
N VAL A 76 15.49 21.27 -12.02
CA VAL A 76 14.98 19.97 -11.58
C VAL A 76 13.62 19.71 -12.22
N LYS A 77 13.62 18.81 -13.20
CA LYS A 77 12.37 18.40 -13.89
C LYS A 77 11.63 17.27 -13.18
N LYS A 78 12.36 16.50 -12.38
CA LYS A 78 11.85 15.30 -11.70
C LYS A 78 12.75 14.91 -10.56
N LEU A 79 12.18 14.22 -9.59
CA LEU A 79 12.85 13.60 -8.46
C LEU A 79 12.32 12.18 -8.25
N LEU A 80 12.97 11.43 -7.38
CA LEU A 80 12.51 10.13 -6.92
C LEU A 80 11.92 10.22 -5.52
N TYR A 81 10.83 9.52 -5.30
CA TYR A 81 10.21 9.33 -4.01
C TYR A 81 10.26 7.85 -3.65
N LEU A 82 10.96 7.51 -2.58
CA LEU A 82 11.01 6.17 -2.02
C LEU A 82 10.08 6.11 -0.81
N ASP A 83 8.99 5.38 -0.96
CA ASP A 83 8.01 5.21 0.10
C ASP A 83 8.21 3.89 0.82
N LEU A 84 8.61 3.97 2.08
CA LEU A 84 8.84 2.85 2.97
C LEU A 84 7.83 2.82 4.14
N ASP A 85 6.70 3.53 4.05
CA ASP A 85 5.60 3.43 5.00
C ASP A 85 4.45 2.57 4.43
N PRO A 86 4.34 1.28 4.79
CA PRO A 86 3.24 0.45 4.30
C PRO A 86 1.88 0.81 4.92
N GLY A 87 1.85 1.57 6.01
CA GLY A 87 0.63 1.93 6.72
C GLY A 87 -0.03 3.19 6.18
N GLN A 88 0.74 4.18 5.77
CA GLN A 88 0.23 5.42 5.18
C GLN A 88 1.08 5.85 3.97
N PRO A 89 1.09 5.04 2.90
CA PRO A 89 1.83 5.38 1.70
C PRO A 89 1.25 6.63 1.02
N GLU A 90 2.10 7.34 0.29
CA GLU A 90 1.77 8.55 -0.45
C GLU A 90 1.17 8.24 -1.82
N PHE A 91 1.76 7.29 -2.55
CA PHE A 91 1.46 7.07 -3.98
C PHE A 91 0.86 5.71 -4.30
N THR A 92 0.91 4.74 -3.39
CA THR A 92 0.42 3.38 -3.62
C THR A 92 -0.69 3.03 -2.64
N PRO A 93 -1.47 1.96 -2.88
CA PRO A 93 -2.38 1.45 -1.87
C PRO A 93 -1.64 1.02 -0.59
N PRO A 94 -2.30 1.07 0.58
CA PRO A 94 -1.75 0.53 1.83
C PRO A 94 -1.31 -0.93 1.70
N GLY A 95 -0.23 -1.27 2.40
CA GLY A 95 0.41 -2.59 2.36
C GLY A 95 1.47 -2.75 1.28
N GLN A 96 1.92 -1.64 0.67
CA GLN A 96 2.97 -1.61 -0.33
C GLN A 96 4.09 -0.65 0.06
N VAL A 97 5.29 -0.92 -0.47
CA VAL A 97 6.44 0.00 -0.51
C VAL A 97 6.84 0.19 -1.96
N ALA A 98 7.27 1.39 -2.33
CA ALA A 98 7.42 1.73 -3.74
C ALA A 98 8.47 2.81 -4.02
N LEU A 99 8.98 2.77 -5.25
CA LEU A 99 9.79 3.82 -5.84
C LEU A 99 9.00 4.51 -6.95
N VAL A 100 8.81 5.82 -6.82
CA VAL A 100 8.02 6.64 -7.74
C VAL A 100 8.88 7.77 -8.30
N GLU A 101 8.78 8.00 -9.60
CA GLU A 101 9.32 9.19 -10.25
C GLU A 101 8.27 10.29 -10.23
N VAL A 102 8.59 11.41 -9.58
CA VAL A 102 7.70 12.55 -9.37
C VAL A 102 8.14 13.68 -10.29
N SER A 103 7.24 14.10 -11.19
CA SER A 103 7.47 15.19 -12.15
C SER A 103 6.49 16.36 -12.00
N SER A 104 5.51 16.24 -11.10
CA SER A 104 4.49 17.25 -10.81
C SER A 104 4.39 17.53 -9.31
N ASN A 105 3.93 18.72 -8.96
CA ASN A 105 3.74 19.10 -7.56
C ASN A 105 2.65 18.26 -6.89
N ILE A 106 2.95 17.75 -5.71
CA ILE A 106 2.06 16.93 -4.89
C ILE A 106 1.11 17.85 -4.13
N PHE A 107 -0.13 17.91 -4.62
CA PHE A 107 -1.21 18.67 -4.00
C PHE A 107 -2.33 17.73 -3.55
N GLY A 108 -2.87 17.99 -2.37
CA GLY A 108 -3.93 17.17 -1.78
C GLY A 108 -3.43 15.97 -0.96
N PRO A 109 -4.36 15.17 -0.44
CA PRO A 109 -4.05 13.95 0.31
C PRO A 109 -3.68 12.78 -0.61
N SER A 110 -3.03 11.74 -0.08
CA SER A 110 -2.48 10.59 -0.83
C SER A 110 -3.47 9.92 -1.78
N PHE A 111 -4.75 9.86 -1.40
CA PHE A 111 -5.82 9.27 -2.23
C PHE A 111 -6.18 10.07 -3.49
N THR A 112 -5.54 11.22 -3.75
CA THR A 112 -5.82 12.07 -4.92
C THR A 112 -4.77 11.97 -6.01
N HIS A 113 -3.74 11.14 -5.84
CA HIS A 113 -2.62 11.09 -6.79
C HIS A 113 -1.90 9.74 -6.77
N ALA A 114 -2.65 8.64 -6.73
CA ALA A 114 -2.06 7.31 -6.82
C ALA A 114 -1.23 7.14 -8.10
N ALA A 115 0.00 6.66 -7.95
CA ALA A 115 0.94 6.46 -9.03
C ALA A 115 0.55 5.27 -9.91
N SER A 116 0.84 5.37 -11.20
CA SER A 116 0.75 4.27 -12.15
C SER A 116 1.98 4.25 -13.04
N SER A 117 2.27 3.14 -13.72
CA SER A 117 3.46 3.06 -14.58
C SER A 117 3.35 3.92 -15.85
N SER A 118 2.13 4.32 -16.24
CA SER A 118 1.86 5.16 -17.41
C SER A 118 1.64 6.63 -17.03
N SER A 119 1.52 6.95 -15.74
CA SER A 119 1.34 8.33 -15.27
C SER A 119 2.53 9.20 -15.68
N GLN A 120 2.24 10.40 -16.20
CA GLN A 120 3.25 11.39 -16.54
C GLN A 120 3.70 12.19 -15.30
N SER A 121 2.79 12.38 -14.35
CA SER A 121 3.03 13.14 -13.13
C SER A 121 3.73 12.29 -12.05
N TYR A 122 3.26 11.05 -11.85
CA TYR A 122 3.70 10.17 -10.76
C TYR A 122 3.92 8.75 -11.29
N ARG A 123 5.06 8.54 -11.95
CA ARG A 123 5.35 7.27 -12.62
C ARG A 123 5.83 6.23 -11.61
N LEU A 124 5.06 5.17 -11.41
CA LEU A 124 5.46 4.03 -10.59
C LEU A 124 6.59 3.27 -11.29
N LEU A 125 7.78 3.25 -10.68
CA LEU A 125 8.96 2.58 -11.26
C LEU A 125 9.07 1.12 -10.79
N ARG A 126 8.77 0.86 -9.52
CA ARG A 126 8.79 -0.46 -8.91
C ARG A 126 8.03 -0.45 -7.60
N SER A 127 7.35 -1.53 -7.26
CA SER A 127 6.75 -1.72 -5.94
C SER A 127 6.80 -3.16 -5.47
N HIS A 128 6.75 -3.30 -4.15
CA HIS A 128 6.63 -4.58 -3.46
C HIS A 128 5.47 -4.53 -2.50
N THR A 129 4.82 -5.68 -2.29
CA THR A 129 3.80 -5.82 -1.26
C THR A 129 4.42 -6.43 0.00
N LEU A 130 3.99 -5.92 1.15
CA LEU A 130 4.15 -6.59 2.44
C LEU A 130 2.86 -7.33 2.83
N ALA A 131 1.80 -7.14 2.04
CA ALA A 131 0.44 -7.59 2.30
C ALA A 131 -0.05 -7.27 3.73
N ALA A 132 0.47 -6.21 4.35
CA ALA A 132 0.17 -5.78 5.70
C ALA A 132 0.52 -4.30 5.87
N THR A 133 -0.19 -3.60 6.76
CA THR A 133 0.06 -2.17 7.06
C THR A 133 1.24 -1.93 8.02
N THR A 134 2.01 -2.99 8.30
CA THR A 134 3.17 -3.01 9.18
C THR A 134 4.11 -4.13 8.76
N PHE A 135 5.42 -3.97 8.97
CA PHE A 135 6.43 -5.01 8.72
C PHE A 135 6.72 -5.87 9.95
N LYS A 136 5.98 -5.71 11.05
CA LYS A 136 6.24 -6.38 12.34
C LYS A 136 6.43 -7.90 12.20
N ASP A 137 5.63 -8.52 11.34
CA ASP A 137 5.58 -9.97 11.20
C ASP A 137 6.70 -10.51 10.31
N ASP A 138 7.27 -9.68 9.42
CA ASP A 138 8.39 -10.05 8.55
C ASP A 138 9.32 -8.84 8.25
N PRO A 139 10.15 -8.43 9.23
CA PRO A 139 11.09 -7.33 9.06
C PRO A 139 12.16 -7.60 7.99
N ALA A 140 12.53 -8.87 7.80
CA ALA A 140 13.54 -9.29 6.84
C ALA A 140 13.05 -9.07 5.40
N HIS A 141 11.81 -9.45 5.09
CA HIS A 141 11.19 -9.16 3.80
C HIS A 141 11.05 -7.66 3.54
N TYR A 142 10.64 -6.87 4.54
CA TYR A 142 10.61 -5.42 4.41
C TYR A 142 11.98 -4.83 4.07
N MET A 143 13.04 -5.29 4.74
CA MET A 143 14.40 -4.83 4.45
C MET A 143 14.87 -5.26 3.05
N ALA A 144 14.55 -6.49 2.64
CA ALA A 144 14.84 -6.96 1.28
C ALA A 144 14.11 -6.12 0.22
N CYS A 145 12.85 -5.77 0.47
CA CYS A 145 12.07 -4.89 -0.42
C CYS A 145 12.70 -3.50 -0.50
N ALA A 146 13.08 -2.92 0.65
CA ALA A 146 13.74 -1.62 0.70
C ALA A 146 15.05 -1.64 -0.09
N GLN A 147 15.90 -2.65 0.13
CA GLN A 147 17.17 -2.80 -0.58
C GLN A 147 16.99 -2.89 -2.10
N ASP A 148 16.01 -3.68 -2.55
CA ASP A 148 15.72 -3.80 -3.97
C ASP A 148 15.23 -2.48 -4.58
N LEU A 149 14.34 -1.74 -3.90
CA LEU A 149 13.89 -0.41 -4.35
C LEU A 149 15.05 0.60 -4.38
N ILE A 150 15.96 0.56 -3.40
CA ILE A 150 17.16 1.41 -3.36
C ILE A 150 18.06 1.16 -4.56
N ASN A 151 18.22 -0.12 -4.96
CA ASN A 151 19.01 -0.49 -6.12
C ASN A 151 18.41 0.01 -7.44
N HIS A 152 17.09 0.20 -7.49
CA HIS A 152 16.39 0.79 -8.64
C HIS A 152 16.40 2.32 -8.65
N ALA A 153 16.77 2.97 -7.55
CA ALA A 153 16.82 4.41 -7.46
C ALA A 153 18.05 4.98 -8.19
N SER A 154 17.79 5.75 -9.26
CA SER A 154 18.84 6.43 -10.01
C SER A 154 19.64 7.39 -9.13
N PRO A 155 20.98 7.28 -9.06
CA PRO A 155 21.82 8.18 -8.26
C PRO A 155 21.91 9.60 -8.86
N ARG A 156 21.34 9.81 -10.05
CA ARG A 156 21.37 11.11 -10.75
C ARG A 156 20.23 12.04 -10.36
N LEU A 157 19.17 11.51 -9.77
CA LEU A 157 18.00 12.27 -9.35
C LEU A 157 18.01 12.45 -7.84
N PRO A 158 17.50 13.58 -7.31
CA PRO A 158 17.24 13.72 -5.89
C PRO A 158 16.28 12.63 -5.42
N LEU A 159 16.52 12.08 -4.23
CA LEU A 159 15.72 11.03 -3.64
C LEU A 159 15.15 11.50 -2.30
N VAL A 160 13.84 11.65 -2.23
CA VAL A 160 13.08 11.93 -1.00
C VAL A 160 12.53 10.62 -0.47
N ILE A 161 12.79 10.32 0.80
CA ILE A 161 12.46 9.03 1.42
C ILE A 161 11.46 9.25 2.55
N ASN A 162 10.32 8.57 2.44
CA ASN A 162 9.33 8.48 3.49
C ASN A 162 9.59 7.24 4.34
N SER A 163 9.83 7.43 5.64
CA SER A 163 9.97 6.33 6.59
C SER A 163 8.63 6.00 7.23
N CYS A 164 8.48 4.75 7.67
CA CYS A 164 7.43 4.38 8.60
C CYS A 164 7.55 5.16 9.93
N GLY A 165 6.47 5.16 10.72
CA GLY A 165 6.43 5.79 12.04
C GLY A 165 6.99 4.97 13.22
N TRP A 166 7.72 3.88 12.97
CA TRP A 166 8.31 3.04 14.01
C TRP A 166 9.74 3.49 14.33
N VAL A 167 9.92 4.19 15.45
CA VAL A 167 11.21 4.81 15.84
C VAL A 167 11.80 4.23 17.13
N SER A 168 11.26 3.13 17.64
CA SER A 168 11.71 2.47 18.87
C SER A 168 11.69 0.94 18.74
N GLY A 169 12.45 0.26 19.60
CA GLY A 169 12.55 -1.20 19.63
C GLY A 169 12.94 -1.80 18.28
N LEU A 170 12.20 -2.83 17.83
CA LEU A 170 12.40 -3.46 16.51
C LEU A 170 12.40 -2.45 15.36
N GLY A 171 11.57 -1.40 15.44
CA GLY A 171 11.48 -0.37 14.42
C GLY A 171 12.76 0.45 14.28
N ALA A 172 13.39 0.81 15.39
CA ALA A 172 14.65 1.55 15.39
C ALA A 172 15.79 0.75 14.74
N ASN A 173 15.86 -0.56 15.01
CA ASN A 173 16.86 -1.44 14.41
C ASN A 173 16.68 -1.53 12.89
N VAL A 174 15.46 -1.81 12.42
CA VAL A 174 15.14 -1.87 10.99
C VAL A 174 15.40 -0.53 10.32
N LEU A 175 15.07 0.57 10.99
CA LEU A 175 15.36 1.92 10.49
C LEU A 175 16.87 2.17 10.36
N ALA A 176 17.69 1.71 11.31
CA ALA A 176 19.15 1.80 11.23
C ALA A 176 19.69 1.00 10.04
N ASP A 177 19.16 -0.20 9.78
CA ASP A 177 19.53 -1.03 8.64
C ASP A 177 19.18 -0.34 7.31
N VAL A 178 17.98 0.23 7.21
CA VAL A 178 17.54 1.01 6.04
C VAL A 178 18.45 2.22 5.81
N VAL A 179 18.76 3.00 6.85
CA VAL A 179 19.65 4.16 6.75
C VAL A 179 21.03 3.74 6.23
N SER A 180 21.57 2.64 6.76
CA SER A 180 22.87 2.09 6.37
C SER A 180 22.89 1.64 4.90
N ALA A 181 21.80 1.04 4.43
CA ALA A 181 21.65 0.60 3.04
C ALA A 181 21.48 1.75 2.04
N ILE A 182 20.80 2.83 2.41
CA ILE A 182 20.51 3.95 1.51
C ILE A 182 21.73 4.83 1.26
N GLY A 183 22.56 5.03 2.28
CA GLY A 183 23.65 6.02 2.26
C GLY A 183 23.11 7.45 2.18
N LEU A 184 22.50 7.94 3.26
CA LEU A 184 21.84 9.25 3.30
C LEU A 184 22.83 10.42 3.21
N SER A 185 22.40 11.49 2.53
CA SER A 185 23.06 12.80 2.58
C SER A 185 22.50 13.67 3.71
N ASN A 186 21.19 13.54 3.97
CA ASN A 186 20.45 14.34 4.94
C ASN A 186 19.42 13.49 5.66
N ALA A 187 19.42 13.55 6.99
CA ALA A 187 18.37 13.00 7.84
C ALA A 187 17.60 14.15 8.51
N VAL A 188 16.28 14.13 8.41
CA VAL A 188 15.39 15.13 9.02
C VAL A 188 14.60 14.45 10.14
N ILE A 189 15.00 14.72 11.37
CA ILE A 189 14.45 14.14 12.58
C ILE A 189 13.27 14.98 13.07
N PHE A 190 12.10 14.39 13.10
CA PHE A 190 10.91 14.94 13.74
C PHE A 190 10.84 14.43 15.17
N ASP A 191 11.21 15.29 16.11
CA ASP A 191 11.23 14.96 17.53
C ASP A 191 9.83 14.59 18.06
N PRO A 192 9.73 13.77 19.13
CA PRO A 192 10.84 13.09 19.80
C PRO A 192 11.28 11.83 19.04
N VAL A 193 12.60 11.63 18.99
CA VAL A 193 13.27 10.36 18.64
C VAL A 193 14.30 10.09 19.72
N GLU A 194 14.55 8.81 20.03
CA GLU A 194 15.50 8.44 21.08
C GLU A 194 16.92 8.96 20.76
N GLU A 195 17.52 9.71 21.68
CA GLU A 195 18.85 10.33 21.48
C GLU A 195 19.95 9.32 21.11
N PRO A 196 20.03 8.09 21.67
CA PRO A 196 21.02 7.12 21.21
C PRO A 196 20.96 6.81 19.72
N PHE A 197 19.76 6.82 19.12
CA PHE A 197 19.59 6.64 17.69
C PHE A 197 20.06 7.88 16.91
N VAL A 198 19.79 9.09 17.42
CA VAL A 198 20.25 10.35 16.82
C VAL A 198 21.78 10.45 16.87
N GLU A 199 22.41 10.08 17.99
CA GLU A 199 23.86 10.00 18.14
C GLU A 199 24.47 8.98 17.18
N TRP A 200 23.84 7.80 17.04
CA TRP A 200 24.26 6.79 16.07
C TRP A 200 24.20 7.32 14.62
N LEU A 201 23.17 8.09 14.27
CA LEU A 201 23.06 8.74 12.95
C LEU A 201 24.19 9.76 12.74
N GLN A 202 24.50 10.59 13.73
CA GLN A 202 25.55 11.61 13.62
C GLN A 202 26.95 11.01 13.49
N ASN A 203 27.17 9.82 14.03
CA ASN A 203 28.44 9.09 13.98
C ASN A 203 28.60 8.19 12.75
N GLN A 204 27.70 8.25 11.78
CA GLN A 204 27.83 7.45 10.56
C GLN A 204 29.08 7.83 9.74
N PRO A 205 29.75 6.86 9.08
CA PRO A 205 30.99 7.11 8.33
C PRO A 205 30.81 8.07 7.16
N LEU A 206 29.62 8.05 6.54
CA LEU A 206 29.23 8.98 5.48
C LEU A 206 28.88 10.32 6.13
N LYS A 207 29.46 11.41 5.63
CA LYS A 207 29.20 12.78 6.09
C LYS A 207 27.74 13.16 5.80
N MET A 208 26.84 12.76 6.70
CA MET A 208 25.40 13.02 6.66
C MET A 208 25.08 14.24 7.51
N ALA A 209 24.28 15.17 6.99
CA ALA A 209 23.74 16.27 7.78
C ALA A 209 22.46 15.82 8.52
N VAL A 210 22.40 16.10 9.82
CA VAL A 210 21.23 15.78 10.65
C VAL A 210 20.52 17.08 11.02
N HIS A 211 19.25 17.20 10.65
CA HIS A 211 18.39 18.35 10.92
C HIS A 211 17.30 17.95 11.90
N ARG A 212 17.06 18.72 12.94
CA ARG A 212 15.98 18.47 13.92
C ARG A 212 14.83 19.45 13.72
N LEU A 213 13.61 18.93 13.72
CA LEU A 213 12.37 19.68 13.67
C LEU A 213 11.51 19.31 14.87
N PRO A 214 10.91 20.28 15.56
CA PRO A 214 10.00 19.98 16.66
C PRO A 214 8.76 19.25 16.14
N ARG A 215 8.17 18.40 16.98
CA ARG A 215 6.84 17.86 16.70
C ARG A 215 5.85 19.00 16.58
N GLN A 216 5.12 19.07 15.47
CA GLN A 216 3.93 19.91 15.45
C GLN A 216 2.86 19.29 16.35
N ALA A 217 2.14 20.13 17.09
CA ALA A 217 1.06 19.67 17.96
C ALA A 217 0.05 18.84 17.15
N SER A 218 -0.31 17.66 17.68
CA SER A 218 -1.29 16.80 17.02
C SER A 218 -2.61 17.55 16.92
N ARG A 219 -3.02 17.88 15.70
CA ARG A 219 -4.33 18.48 15.45
C ARG A 219 -5.38 17.36 15.41
N PRO A 220 -6.62 17.60 15.87
CA PRO A 220 -7.70 16.64 15.71
C PRO A 220 -7.87 16.31 14.23
N SER A 221 -7.58 15.08 13.84
CA SER A 221 -7.88 14.62 12.49
C SER A 221 -9.36 14.21 12.46
N PRO A 222 -10.16 14.65 11.49
CA PRO A 222 -11.53 14.18 11.35
C PRO A 222 -11.59 12.70 10.94
N ARG A 223 -10.44 12.11 10.58
CA ARG A 223 -10.32 10.72 10.14
C ARG A 223 -9.16 10.01 10.81
N THR A 224 -9.42 8.80 11.25
CA THR A 224 -8.44 7.85 11.74
C THR A 224 -7.52 7.37 10.60
N PRO A 225 -6.33 6.83 10.93
CA PRO A 225 -5.48 6.19 9.93
C PRO A 225 -6.17 5.09 9.12
N ALA A 226 -7.08 4.32 9.73
CA ALA A 226 -7.83 3.26 9.05
C ALA A 226 -8.80 3.83 8.01
N GLU A 227 -9.52 4.90 8.33
CA GLU A 227 -10.41 5.57 7.38
C GLU A 227 -9.63 6.19 6.20
N ILE A 228 -8.44 6.74 6.45
CA ILE A 228 -7.56 7.25 5.38
C ILE A 228 -7.14 6.13 4.44
N ARG A 229 -6.74 4.97 4.98
CA ARG A 229 -6.42 3.78 4.18
C ARG A 229 -7.62 3.28 3.38
N ALA A 230 -8.81 3.26 3.97
CA ALA A 230 -10.04 2.89 3.27
C ALA A 230 -10.34 3.84 2.10
N MET A 231 -10.22 5.16 2.31
CA MET A 231 -10.37 6.16 1.23
C MET A 231 -9.32 5.96 0.12
N GLN A 232 -8.08 5.65 0.48
CA GLN A 232 -7.01 5.41 -0.48
C GLN A 232 -7.23 4.15 -1.30
N ASN A 233 -7.67 3.05 -0.68
CA ASN A 233 -8.09 1.85 -1.38
C ASN A 233 -9.26 2.13 -2.33
N MET A 234 -10.32 2.80 -1.83
CA MET A 234 -11.47 3.15 -2.65
C MET A 234 -11.06 4.01 -3.86
N ALA A 235 -10.23 5.03 -3.66
CA ALA A 235 -9.71 5.86 -4.75
C ALA A 235 -8.88 5.06 -5.76
N TYR A 236 -8.04 4.13 -5.28
CA TYR A 236 -7.25 3.25 -6.15
C TYR A 236 -8.15 2.37 -7.04
N PHE A 237 -9.15 1.67 -6.48
CA PHE A 237 -10.02 0.79 -7.28
C PHE A 237 -10.92 1.55 -8.28
N HIS A 238 -11.20 2.83 -8.00
CA HIS A 238 -11.98 3.70 -8.88
C HIS A 238 -11.14 4.50 -9.88
N GLN A 239 -9.81 4.42 -9.78
CA GLN A 239 -8.89 5.08 -10.71
C GLN A 239 -9.06 4.57 -12.14
N ARG A 240 -9.03 5.49 -13.10
CA ARG A 240 -9.07 5.25 -14.53
C ARG A 240 -7.96 6.05 -15.19
N GLU A 241 -7.19 5.37 -16.04
CA GLU A 241 -6.15 6.04 -16.82
C GLU A 241 -6.79 6.84 -17.96
N SER A 242 -6.49 8.14 -18.00
CA SER A 242 -6.91 9.01 -19.10
C SER A 242 -6.07 8.72 -20.34
N ARG A 243 -6.74 8.39 -21.45
CA ARG A 243 -6.08 8.14 -22.75
C ARG A 243 -5.47 9.40 -23.38
N THR A 244 -5.81 10.60 -22.90
CA THR A 244 -5.49 11.87 -23.58
C THR A 244 -4.57 12.79 -22.79
N SER A 245 -4.63 12.78 -21.46
CA SER A 245 -3.90 13.74 -20.61
C SER A 245 -2.79 13.13 -19.76
N GLY A 246 -2.67 11.80 -19.67
CA GLY A 246 -1.69 11.15 -18.78
C GLY A 246 -1.96 11.35 -17.28
N ASP A 247 -3.05 12.06 -16.95
CA ASP A 247 -3.51 12.32 -15.60
C ASP A 247 -4.62 11.35 -15.18
N CYS A 248 -4.70 11.10 -13.87
CA CYS A 248 -5.66 10.20 -13.26
C CYS A 248 -7.08 10.79 -13.28
N SER A 249 -8.07 9.95 -13.61
CA SER A 249 -9.49 10.25 -13.41
C SER A 249 -10.14 9.17 -12.53
N TRP A 250 -11.31 9.45 -11.96
CA TRP A 250 -12.03 8.50 -11.11
C TRP A 250 -13.43 8.21 -11.66
N SER A 251 -13.82 6.95 -11.64
CA SER A 251 -15.20 6.52 -11.90
C SER A 251 -16.07 6.79 -10.67
N GLY A 252 -17.17 7.53 -10.84
CA GLY A 252 -18.20 7.68 -9.79
C GLY A 252 -19.22 6.54 -9.74
N LYS A 253 -19.06 5.49 -10.54
CA LYS A 253 -19.92 4.29 -10.51
C LYS A 253 -19.43 3.32 -9.43
N PRO A 254 -20.35 2.58 -8.79
CA PRO A 254 -19.99 1.65 -7.72
C PRO A 254 -19.12 0.50 -8.23
N ILE A 255 -18.29 -0.07 -7.36
CA ILE A 255 -17.37 -1.17 -7.71
C ILE A 255 -18.09 -2.39 -8.30
N SER A 256 -19.34 -2.66 -7.90
CA SER A 256 -20.17 -3.77 -8.40
C SER A 256 -20.46 -3.67 -9.90
N SER A 257 -20.49 -2.44 -10.43
CA SER A 257 -20.73 -2.13 -11.84
C SER A 257 -19.50 -2.39 -12.72
N LEU A 258 -18.33 -2.59 -12.09
CA LEU A 258 -17.10 -2.88 -12.82
C LEU A 258 -17.11 -4.32 -13.31
N ARG A 259 -16.73 -4.49 -14.57
CA ARG A 259 -16.59 -5.82 -15.17
C ARG A 259 -15.39 -6.52 -14.53
N PRO A 260 -15.57 -7.67 -13.88
CA PRO A 260 -14.45 -8.41 -13.33
C PRO A 260 -13.65 -9.09 -14.44
N TRP A 261 -12.36 -9.26 -14.18
CA TRP A 261 -11.49 -10.17 -14.92
C TRP A 261 -11.71 -11.59 -14.43
N THR A 262 -11.95 -12.50 -15.36
CA THR A 262 -12.06 -13.93 -15.05
C THR A 262 -10.71 -14.58 -15.33
N ILE A 263 -10.13 -15.19 -14.30
CA ILE A 263 -8.87 -15.93 -14.41
C ILE A 263 -9.07 -17.38 -13.96
N SER A 264 -8.35 -18.30 -14.59
CA SER A 264 -8.32 -19.72 -14.22
C SER A 264 -7.22 -20.00 -13.19
N TYR A 265 -7.52 -20.79 -12.17
CA TYR A 265 -6.53 -21.26 -11.19
C TYR A 265 -6.26 -22.77 -11.27
N GLY A 266 -6.88 -23.46 -12.23
CA GLY A 266 -6.82 -24.91 -12.35
C GLY A 266 -6.73 -25.38 -13.80
N GLY A 267 -6.14 -26.55 -13.99
CA GLY A 267 -5.94 -27.13 -15.32
C GLY A 267 -4.67 -26.62 -16.03
N PRO A 268 -4.44 -27.04 -17.28
CA PRO A 268 -3.22 -26.73 -18.04
C PRO A 268 -3.11 -25.25 -18.46
N THR A 269 -4.21 -24.50 -18.39
CA THR A 269 -4.32 -23.09 -18.76
C THR A 269 -4.50 -22.20 -17.53
N ALA A 270 -3.96 -22.61 -16.38
CA ALA A 270 -4.04 -21.80 -15.16
C ALA A 270 -3.26 -20.49 -15.35
N ASP A 271 -3.91 -19.37 -15.08
CA ASP A 271 -3.35 -18.02 -15.20
C ASP A 271 -2.46 -17.66 -13.99
N ILE A 272 -2.59 -18.39 -12.88
CA ILE A 272 -1.79 -18.21 -11.67
C ILE A 272 -1.03 -19.48 -11.32
N ILE A 273 0.15 -19.31 -10.76
CA ILE A 273 0.97 -20.40 -10.21
C ILE A 273 0.34 -20.94 -8.93
N ALA A 274 0.10 -20.05 -7.98
CA ALA A 274 -0.39 -20.35 -6.65
C ALA A 274 -0.92 -19.11 -5.94
N LEU A 275 -1.68 -19.35 -4.87
CA LEU A 275 -1.93 -18.40 -3.79
C LEU A 275 -0.82 -18.50 -2.76
N LEU A 276 -0.31 -17.35 -2.33
CA LEU A 276 0.69 -17.26 -1.27
C LEU A 276 0.15 -16.40 -0.13
N SER A 277 0.19 -16.92 1.09
CA SER A 277 -0.20 -16.17 2.30
C SER A 277 1.03 -15.58 2.95
N TYR A 278 1.09 -14.26 3.08
CA TYR A 278 2.06 -13.59 3.94
C TYR A 278 1.53 -13.52 5.36
N GLY A 279 2.43 -13.63 6.34
CA GLY A 279 2.06 -13.73 7.75
C GLY A 279 1.36 -15.05 8.06
N GLN A 280 0.22 -15.01 8.76
CA GLN A 280 -0.49 -16.21 9.18
C GLN A 280 -1.31 -16.80 8.03
N ALA A 281 -0.89 -17.97 7.54
CA ALA A 281 -1.64 -18.77 6.59
C ALA A 281 -2.92 -19.35 7.24
N PRO A 282 -4.08 -19.37 6.56
CA PRO A 282 -5.26 -20.02 7.09
C PRO A 282 -5.06 -21.55 7.02
N SER A 283 -5.92 -22.31 7.70
CA SER A 283 -6.08 -23.71 7.32
C SER A 283 -6.48 -23.80 5.84
N PRO A 284 -5.89 -24.71 5.05
CA PRO A 284 -6.27 -24.92 3.66
C PRO A 284 -7.77 -25.17 3.45
N ALA A 285 -8.46 -25.72 4.47
CA ALA A 285 -9.91 -25.96 4.44
C ALA A 285 -10.75 -24.67 4.42
N PHE A 286 -10.20 -23.53 4.84
CA PHE A 286 -10.88 -22.23 4.87
C PHE A 286 -10.29 -21.23 3.88
N LEU A 287 -9.29 -21.62 3.09
CA LEU A 287 -8.62 -20.69 2.18
C LEU A 287 -9.60 -20.09 1.16
N ALA A 288 -10.47 -20.91 0.59
CA ALA A 288 -11.54 -20.50 -0.31
C ALA A 288 -12.45 -19.42 0.31
N GLU A 289 -12.94 -19.65 1.52
CA GLU A 289 -13.83 -18.74 2.24
C GLU A 289 -13.15 -17.42 2.59
N VAL A 290 -11.88 -17.47 3.04
CA VAL A 290 -11.13 -16.27 3.40
C VAL A 290 -10.70 -15.46 2.17
N LEU A 291 -10.55 -16.12 1.02
CA LEU A 291 -10.18 -15.46 -0.22
C LEU A 291 -11.36 -14.67 -0.82
N ASP A 292 -12.58 -15.19 -0.70
CA ASP A 292 -13.77 -14.53 -1.24
C ASP A 292 -14.01 -13.17 -0.56
N GLY A 293 -14.14 -12.11 -1.37
CA GLY A 293 -14.23 -10.72 -0.90
C GLY A 293 -12.92 -10.09 -0.41
N SER A 294 -11.82 -10.83 -0.36
CA SER A 294 -10.54 -10.28 0.14
C SER A 294 -9.82 -9.41 -0.89
N LEU A 295 -8.93 -8.54 -0.40
CA LEU A 295 -7.92 -7.91 -1.23
C LEU A 295 -6.71 -8.83 -1.36
N VAL A 296 -6.18 -8.93 -2.58
CA VAL A 296 -4.93 -9.63 -2.90
C VAL A 296 -4.00 -8.72 -3.67
N ALA A 297 -2.69 -8.89 -3.49
CA ALA A 297 -1.69 -8.32 -4.36
C ALA A 297 -1.43 -9.25 -5.54
N VAL A 298 -1.37 -8.68 -6.74
CA VAL A 298 -1.00 -9.38 -7.97
C VAL A 298 0.50 -9.23 -8.13
N VAL A 299 1.24 -10.32 -7.99
CA VAL A 299 2.70 -10.33 -8.03
C VAL A 299 3.18 -11.14 -9.23
N THR A 300 4.11 -10.58 -9.98
CA THR A 300 4.81 -11.31 -11.05
C THR A 300 6.13 -11.84 -10.54
N VAL A 301 6.53 -13.00 -11.04
CA VAL A 301 7.78 -13.68 -10.69
C VAL A 301 8.63 -13.89 -11.94
N ASP A 302 9.94 -13.75 -11.81
CA ASP A 302 10.88 -14.09 -12.88
C ASP A 302 10.84 -15.59 -13.17
N ALA A 303 10.50 -15.94 -14.42
CA ALA A 303 10.39 -17.33 -14.85
C ALA A 303 11.73 -18.08 -14.82
N GLN A 304 12.86 -17.37 -14.87
CA GLN A 304 14.20 -17.98 -14.81
C GLN A 304 14.68 -18.24 -13.38
N HIS A 305 14.08 -17.59 -12.38
CA HIS A 305 14.51 -17.62 -10.99
C HIS A 305 13.34 -17.99 -10.06
N MET A 306 12.52 -18.95 -10.48
CA MET A 306 11.30 -19.31 -9.74
C MET A 306 11.64 -19.90 -8.37
N ASP A 307 12.55 -20.86 -8.29
CA ASP A 307 12.90 -21.50 -7.02
C ASP A 307 13.52 -20.48 -6.03
N GLU A 308 14.37 -19.56 -6.52
CA GLU A 308 14.92 -18.47 -5.71
C GLU A 308 13.87 -17.43 -5.29
N ALA A 309 12.90 -17.14 -6.17
CA ALA A 309 11.81 -16.23 -5.84
C ALA A 309 10.93 -16.77 -4.72
N PHE A 310 10.65 -18.08 -4.70
CA PHE A 310 9.87 -18.74 -3.66
C PHE A 310 10.70 -19.16 -2.43
N GLY A 311 12.04 -19.04 -2.49
CA GLY A 311 12.93 -19.42 -1.40
C GLY A 311 12.78 -20.89 -1.03
N THR A 312 12.78 -21.78 -2.02
CA THR A 312 12.55 -23.23 -1.84
C THR A 312 13.51 -23.88 -0.85
N ASP A 313 14.70 -23.32 -0.67
CA ASP A 313 15.69 -23.78 0.32
C ASP A 313 15.15 -23.75 1.76
N SER A 314 14.26 -22.80 2.08
CA SER A 314 13.61 -22.72 3.40
C SER A 314 12.64 -23.87 3.66
N TYR A 315 12.30 -24.65 2.63
CA TYR A 315 11.41 -25.81 2.68
C TYR A 315 12.15 -27.15 2.67
N ALA A 316 13.48 -27.15 2.80
CA ALA A 316 14.26 -28.37 2.85
C ALA A 316 13.83 -29.27 4.03
N ASP A 317 13.71 -30.56 3.76
CA ASP A 317 13.38 -31.56 4.76
C ASP A 317 14.58 -31.84 5.68
N PHE A 318 14.39 -32.69 6.71
CA PHE A 318 15.46 -33.04 7.66
C PHE A 318 16.70 -33.69 7.02
N THR A 319 16.60 -34.17 5.76
CA THR A 319 17.71 -34.70 4.98
C THR A 319 18.57 -33.63 4.32
N GLY A 320 18.09 -32.38 4.27
CA GLY A 320 18.78 -31.23 3.68
C GLY A 320 18.50 -30.99 2.20
N ASP A 321 17.65 -31.80 1.56
CA ASP A 321 17.29 -31.62 0.15
C ASP A 321 16.14 -30.61 0.01
N ALA A 322 16.38 -29.52 -0.73
CA ALA A 322 15.36 -28.52 -1.03
C ALA A 322 14.36 -29.03 -2.08
N PRO A 323 13.04 -28.95 -1.84
CA PRO A 323 12.04 -29.32 -2.83
C PRO A 323 12.02 -28.33 -3.99
N SER A 324 11.68 -28.79 -5.20
CA SER A 324 11.30 -27.87 -6.29
C SER A 324 10.03 -27.09 -5.95
N LEU A 325 9.75 -25.99 -6.68
CA LEU A 325 8.49 -25.26 -6.56
C LEU A 325 7.23 -26.16 -6.62
N ASN A 326 7.20 -27.14 -7.53
CA ASN A 326 6.07 -28.07 -7.62
C ASN A 326 5.92 -28.95 -6.37
N GLY A 327 6.99 -29.16 -5.61
CA GLY A 327 6.98 -29.88 -4.33
C GLY A 327 6.50 -29.04 -3.15
N ILE A 328 6.36 -27.71 -3.30
CA ILE A 328 5.79 -26.83 -2.28
C ILE A 328 4.39 -26.31 -2.62
N ILE A 329 3.91 -26.55 -3.84
CA ILE A 329 2.52 -26.26 -4.23
C ILE A 329 1.61 -27.42 -3.82
N SER A 330 0.59 -27.11 -3.02
CA SER A 330 -0.50 -28.00 -2.64
C SER A 330 -1.83 -27.48 -3.19
N ARG A 331 -2.88 -28.30 -3.13
CA ARG A 331 -4.25 -27.91 -3.53
C ARG A 331 -5.24 -28.07 -2.40
N THR A 332 -6.22 -27.15 -2.32
CA THR A 332 -7.37 -27.28 -1.42
C THR A 332 -8.42 -28.25 -1.98
N ALA A 333 -9.51 -28.48 -1.24
CA ALA A 333 -10.64 -29.28 -1.72
C ALA A 333 -11.32 -28.66 -2.97
N GLU A 334 -11.29 -27.34 -3.08
CA GLU A 334 -11.77 -26.55 -4.22
C GLU A 334 -10.72 -26.43 -5.34
N GLU A 335 -9.63 -27.21 -5.24
CA GLU A 335 -8.53 -27.28 -6.20
C GLU A 335 -7.69 -25.99 -6.33
N LEU A 336 -7.81 -25.07 -5.37
CA LEU A 336 -7.01 -23.85 -5.35
C LEU A 336 -5.53 -24.20 -5.11
N PRO A 337 -4.61 -23.82 -6.00
CA PRO A 337 -3.18 -24.01 -5.77
C PRO A 337 -2.71 -23.02 -4.69
N TYR A 338 -2.00 -23.50 -3.69
CA TYR A 338 -1.41 -22.66 -2.64
C TYR A 338 -0.02 -23.14 -2.26
N ILE A 339 0.83 -22.22 -1.81
CA ILE A 339 2.14 -22.56 -1.25
C ILE A 339 1.96 -23.06 0.17
N ARG A 340 2.42 -24.29 0.44
CA ARG A 340 2.35 -24.89 1.78
C ARG A 340 3.27 -24.16 2.76
N THR A 341 3.05 -24.37 4.05
CA THR A 341 3.98 -23.95 5.09
C THR A 341 5.20 -24.87 5.13
N ASP A 342 6.33 -24.34 5.61
CA ASP A 342 7.52 -25.12 5.94
C ASP A 342 7.29 -26.02 7.17
N GLY A 343 8.33 -26.74 7.60
CA GLY A 343 8.28 -27.60 8.79
C GLY A 343 8.03 -26.86 10.11
N ARG A 344 8.05 -25.52 10.12
CA ARG A 344 7.76 -24.66 11.27
C ARG A 344 6.37 -24.03 11.19
N GLY A 345 5.60 -24.34 10.14
CA GLY A 345 4.27 -23.76 9.94
C GLY A 345 4.31 -22.35 9.35
N ILE A 346 5.42 -21.93 8.73
CA ILE A 346 5.60 -20.58 8.17
C ILE A 346 5.57 -20.65 6.64
N THR A 347 4.91 -19.68 6.01
CA THR A 347 5.05 -19.38 4.58
C THR A 347 6.06 -18.26 4.40
N HIS A 348 6.97 -18.41 3.44
CA HIS A 348 8.02 -17.42 3.17
C HIS A 348 7.55 -16.41 2.13
N SER A 349 7.89 -15.14 2.34
CA SER A 349 7.59 -14.05 1.39
C SER A 349 8.40 -14.22 0.10
N LEU A 350 7.85 -13.77 -1.04
CA LEU A 350 8.58 -13.80 -2.31
C LEU A 350 9.79 -12.89 -2.26
N HIS A 351 10.92 -13.37 -2.78
CA HIS A 351 12.16 -12.61 -2.78
C HIS A 351 12.08 -11.42 -3.77
N PRO A 352 12.20 -10.16 -3.29
CA PRO A 352 11.89 -8.95 -4.08
C PRO A 352 12.83 -8.68 -5.26
N ARG A 353 14.00 -9.34 -5.30
CA ARG A 353 14.88 -9.30 -6.50
C ARG A 353 14.23 -9.95 -7.72
N TYR A 354 13.46 -11.01 -7.50
CA TYR A 354 12.90 -11.89 -8.55
C TYR A 354 11.38 -11.78 -8.64
N SER A 355 10.76 -10.86 -7.91
CA SER A 355 9.32 -10.62 -7.93
C SER A 355 9.00 -9.13 -7.95
N GLU A 356 7.84 -8.77 -8.48
CA GLU A 356 7.34 -7.39 -8.48
C GLU A 356 5.83 -7.35 -8.25
N CYS A 357 5.37 -6.45 -7.38
CA CYS A 357 3.95 -6.20 -7.18
C CYS A 357 3.42 -5.31 -8.31
N VAL A 358 2.47 -5.82 -9.10
CA VAL A 358 1.92 -5.08 -10.24
C VAL A 358 0.75 -4.18 -9.81
N GLY A 359 0.04 -4.58 -8.76
CA GLY A 359 -1.09 -3.85 -8.19
C GLY A 359 -1.90 -4.70 -7.21
N LEU A 360 -2.97 -4.13 -6.67
CA LEU A 360 -3.98 -4.88 -5.91
C LEU A 360 -5.18 -5.26 -6.77
N ALA A 361 -5.84 -6.35 -6.37
CA ALA A 361 -7.12 -6.81 -6.88
C ALA A 361 -8.07 -7.15 -5.72
N LEU A 362 -9.36 -6.91 -5.92
CA LEU A 362 -10.44 -7.40 -5.08
C LEU A 362 -10.94 -8.72 -5.66
N VAL A 363 -10.95 -9.79 -4.86
CA VAL A 363 -11.59 -11.04 -5.23
C VAL A 363 -13.10 -10.86 -5.07
N ARG A 364 -13.80 -10.66 -6.18
CA ARG A 364 -15.25 -10.44 -6.18
C ARG A 364 -16.02 -11.73 -5.91
N ALA A 365 -15.56 -12.83 -6.50
CA ALA A 365 -16.20 -14.13 -6.42
C ALA A 365 -15.24 -15.22 -6.85
N MET A 366 -15.58 -16.46 -6.50
CA MET A 366 -14.89 -17.67 -6.93
C MET A 366 -15.91 -18.68 -7.46
N ASP A 367 -15.66 -19.23 -8.64
CA ASP A 367 -16.40 -20.35 -9.19
C ASP A 367 -15.54 -21.62 -9.08
N THR A 368 -15.86 -22.43 -8.08
CA THR A 368 -15.14 -23.68 -7.79
C THR A 368 -15.44 -24.78 -8.80
N LYS A 369 -16.54 -24.70 -9.55
CA LYS A 369 -16.90 -25.70 -10.57
C LYS A 369 -16.06 -25.50 -11.83
N SER A 370 -15.92 -24.26 -12.28
CA SER A 370 -15.10 -23.92 -13.45
C SER A 370 -13.64 -23.65 -13.12
N LYS A 371 -13.28 -23.64 -11.83
CA LYS A 371 -11.95 -23.32 -11.29
C LYS A 371 -11.49 -21.91 -11.71
N GLN A 372 -12.37 -20.92 -11.49
CA GLN A 372 -12.15 -19.52 -11.87
C GLN A 372 -12.26 -18.55 -10.69
N LEU A 373 -11.47 -17.48 -10.72
CA LEU A 373 -11.59 -16.31 -9.84
C LEU A 373 -12.05 -15.10 -10.64
N HIS A 374 -12.94 -14.32 -10.05
CA HIS A 374 -13.41 -13.04 -10.60
C HIS A 374 -12.71 -11.90 -9.85
N LEU A 375 -11.82 -11.19 -10.52
CA LEU A 375 -11.01 -10.13 -9.93
C LEU A 375 -11.44 -8.75 -10.42
N ILE A 376 -11.58 -7.79 -9.51
CA ILE A 376 -11.69 -6.37 -9.86
C ILE A 376 -10.34 -5.70 -9.58
N THR A 377 -9.80 -4.99 -10.55
CA THR A 377 -8.53 -4.27 -10.40
C THR A 377 -8.53 -3.03 -11.30
N PRO A 378 -7.89 -1.92 -10.89
CA PRO A 378 -7.73 -0.74 -11.76
C PRO A 378 -6.61 -0.89 -12.80
N LEU A 379 -5.96 -2.06 -12.88
CA LEU A 379 -4.92 -2.32 -13.87
C LEU A 379 -5.48 -2.13 -15.30
N PRO A 380 -4.78 -1.37 -16.18
CA PRO A 380 -5.19 -1.20 -17.56
C PRO A 380 -5.24 -2.52 -18.34
N ASP A 381 -6.09 -2.58 -19.36
CA ASP A 381 -6.22 -3.75 -20.25
C ASP A 381 -4.87 -4.20 -20.83
N GLU A 382 -4.00 -3.25 -21.20
CA GLU A 382 -2.65 -3.54 -21.70
C GLU A 382 -1.78 -4.26 -20.67
N LYS A 383 -1.87 -3.87 -19.40
CA LYS A 383 -1.18 -4.56 -18.31
C LYS A 383 -1.77 -5.94 -18.06
N MET A 384 -3.10 -6.05 -18.06
CA MET A 384 -3.77 -7.33 -17.85
C MET A 384 -3.44 -8.32 -18.97
N ALA A 385 -3.40 -7.87 -20.22
CA ALA A 385 -2.95 -8.68 -21.34
C ALA A 385 -1.48 -9.10 -21.21
N ALA A 386 -0.61 -8.19 -20.77
CA ALA A 386 0.81 -8.51 -20.55
C ALA A 386 1.03 -9.53 -19.41
N LEU A 387 0.10 -9.65 -18.45
CA LEU A 387 0.16 -10.64 -17.37
C LEU A 387 -0.09 -12.07 -17.86
N SER A 388 -0.79 -12.28 -18.97
CA SER A 388 -1.06 -13.62 -19.52
C SER A 388 0.22 -14.38 -19.90
N ASP A 389 1.30 -13.66 -20.24
CA ASP A 389 2.61 -14.24 -20.57
C ASP A 389 3.56 -14.30 -19.37
N LYS A 390 3.09 -13.95 -18.17
CA LYS A 390 3.91 -13.86 -16.95
C LYS A 390 3.59 -14.96 -15.97
N LYS A 391 4.52 -15.19 -15.05
CA LYS A 391 4.34 -16.07 -13.91
C LYS A 391 3.70 -15.26 -12.78
N VAL A 392 2.39 -15.44 -12.59
CA VAL A 392 1.60 -14.66 -11.64
C VAL A 392 1.33 -15.45 -10.35
N VAL A 393 1.48 -14.78 -9.22
CA VAL A 393 1.12 -15.25 -7.88
C VAL A 393 0.14 -14.25 -7.28
N LEU A 394 -0.92 -14.75 -6.66
CA LEU A 394 -1.81 -13.92 -5.86
C LEU A 394 -1.35 -13.98 -4.41
N VAL A 395 -0.90 -12.85 -3.88
CA VAL A 395 -0.42 -12.73 -2.51
C VAL A 395 -1.54 -12.17 -1.64
N ARG A 396 -1.93 -12.95 -0.63
CA ARG A 396 -2.87 -12.53 0.41
C ARG A 396 -2.10 -12.25 1.70
N GLY A 397 -2.59 -11.31 2.49
CA GLY A 397 -2.08 -11.06 3.83
C GLY A 397 -3.10 -10.31 4.68
N SER A 398 -2.60 -9.58 5.68
CA SER A 398 -3.37 -8.75 6.61
C SER A 398 -3.69 -7.37 6.03
N PHE A 399 -4.21 -7.30 4.80
CA PHE A 399 -4.80 -6.06 4.28
C PHE A 399 -6.03 -5.67 5.12
N ASP A 400 -6.32 -4.38 5.22
CA ASP A 400 -7.58 -3.94 5.80
C ASP A 400 -8.75 -4.50 4.97
N ALA A 401 -9.79 -4.98 5.64
CA ALA A 401 -10.98 -5.49 4.97
C ALA A 401 -11.59 -4.40 4.08
N PRO A 402 -11.99 -4.71 2.82
CA PRO A 402 -12.52 -3.74 1.89
C PRO A 402 -14.00 -3.42 2.18
N GLU A 403 -14.31 -2.97 3.40
CA GLU A 403 -15.68 -2.66 3.84
C GLU A 403 -16.39 -1.68 2.90
N TRP A 404 -15.62 -0.70 2.40
CA TRP A 404 -16.08 0.28 1.42
C TRP A 404 -16.68 -0.38 0.17
N ALA A 405 -16.15 -1.51 -0.30
CA ALA A 405 -16.61 -2.18 -1.51
C ALA A 405 -18.01 -2.80 -1.34
N TYR A 406 -18.32 -3.33 -0.16
CA TYR A 406 -19.62 -3.97 0.11
C TYR A 406 -20.73 -2.97 0.43
N LEU A 407 -20.36 -1.80 0.93
CA LEU A 407 -21.29 -0.74 1.31
C LEU A 407 -21.57 0.24 0.17
N GLU A 408 -20.70 0.29 -0.85
CA GLU A 408 -20.78 1.30 -1.91
C GLU A 408 -22.13 1.31 -2.64
N ASP A 409 -22.66 0.13 -3.00
CA ASP A 409 -23.96 0.03 -3.67
C ASP A 409 -25.12 0.55 -2.81
N LEU A 410 -25.03 0.41 -1.48
CA LEU A 410 -26.04 0.92 -0.55
C LEU A 410 -26.06 2.44 -0.51
N TYR A 411 -24.88 3.07 -0.61
CA TYR A 411 -24.77 4.52 -0.67
C TYR A 411 -25.08 5.08 -2.06
N PHE A 412 -24.87 4.30 -3.13
CA PHE A 412 -25.18 4.72 -4.48
C PHE A 412 -26.68 4.70 -4.79
N GLY A 413 -27.40 3.67 -4.31
CA GLY A 413 -28.85 3.55 -4.46
C GLY A 413 -29.59 3.96 -3.20
N SER A 414 -30.01 5.22 -3.09
CA SER A 414 -30.90 5.71 -2.02
C SER A 414 -32.37 5.29 -2.22
N ASP A 415 -32.62 4.02 -2.54
CA ASP A 415 -33.98 3.48 -2.67
C ASP A 415 -34.13 2.23 -1.80
N ASP A 416 -35.06 2.30 -0.84
CA ASP A 416 -35.48 1.26 0.11
C ASP A 416 -36.01 -0.04 -0.56
N SER A 417 -35.88 -0.17 -1.89
CA SER A 417 -36.31 -1.34 -2.66
C SER A 417 -35.42 -2.58 -2.47
N PHE A 418 -34.26 -2.44 -1.82
CA PHE A 418 -33.29 -3.52 -1.58
C PHE A 418 -33.33 -4.13 -0.18
N ASP A 419 -34.39 -3.88 0.60
CA ASP A 419 -34.50 -4.30 2.01
C ASP A 419 -34.79 -5.81 2.20
N SER A 420 -34.84 -6.61 1.13
CA SER A 420 -35.28 -8.03 1.18
C SER A 420 -34.24 -9.08 0.78
N HIS A 421 -33.01 -8.71 0.41
CA HIS A 421 -32.00 -9.68 -0.04
C HIS A 421 -30.81 -9.79 0.93
N GLU A 422 -30.49 -11.02 1.34
CA GLU A 422 -29.24 -11.34 2.03
C GLU A 422 -28.05 -10.85 1.20
N ARG A 423 -27.33 -9.84 1.71
CA ARG A 423 -26.06 -9.41 1.12
C ARG A 423 -24.93 -10.19 1.78
N PRO A 424 -24.05 -10.85 1.00
CA PRO A 424 -22.83 -11.44 1.55
C PRO A 424 -22.05 -10.38 2.33
N TRP A 425 -21.46 -10.79 3.45
CA TRP A 425 -20.59 -9.95 4.29
C TRP A 425 -21.24 -8.74 4.94
N VAL A 426 -22.53 -8.45 4.81
CA VAL A 426 -23.15 -7.25 5.40
C VAL A 426 -24.48 -7.62 6.08
N SER A 427 -24.72 -7.08 7.29
CA SER A 427 -25.94 -7.29 8.07
C SER A 427 -26.52 -5.97 8.54
N LYS A 428 -27.84 -5.81 8.46
CA LYS A 428 -28.58 -4.67 9.01
C LYS A 428 -28.77 -4.94 10.50
N LYS A 429 -28.13 -4.15 11.38
CA LYS A 429 -28.30 -4.26 12.83
C LYS A 429 -28.88 -2.96 13.38
N GLU A 430 -29.92 -3.06 14.20
CA GLU A 430 -30.40 -1.97 15.04
C GLU A 430 -29.53 -1.92 16.30
N PRO A 431 -28.72 -0.86 16.50
CA PRO A 431 -27.97 -0.70 17.74
C PRO A 431 -28.96 -0.48 18.89
N ALA A 432 -28.78 -1.17 20.01
CA ALA A 432 -29.62 -0.94 21.19
C ALA A 432 -29.50 0.54 21.64
N GLY A 433 -30.61 1.28 21.61
CA GLY A 433 -30.70 2.67 22.06
C GLY A 433 -30.49 3.75 20.99
N ILE A 434 -30.41 3.39 19.70
CA ILE A 434 -30.38 4.36 18.58
C ILE A 434 -31.53 4.00 17.62
N GLU A 435 -32.43 4.93 17.33
CA GLU A 435 -33.41 4.77 16.25
C GLU A 435 -32.70 4.78 14.89
N GLY A 436 -32.89 3.73 14.09
CA GLY A 436 -32.33 3.59 12.75
C GLY A 436 -31.34 2.43 12.64
N ALA A 437 -31.63 1.48 11.74
CA ALA A 437 -30.77 0.33 11.50
C ALA A 437 -29.54 0.73 10.65
N VAL A 438 -28.36 0.25 11.04
CA VAL A 438 -27.09 0.52 10.35
C VAL A 438 -26.54 -0.77 9.74
N TRP A 439 -26.14 -0.70 8.47
CA TRP A 439 -25.46 -1.81 7.80
C TRP A 439 -24.02 -1.96 8.33
N ARG A 440 -23.66 -3.17 8.78
CA ARG A 440 -22.31 -3.49 9.27
C ARG A 440 -21.78 -4.76 8.64
N LEU A 441 -20.46 -4.87 8.52
CA LEU A 441 -19.83 -6.10 8.08
C LEU A 441 -20.27 -7.29 8.95
N ARG A 442 -20.70 -8.38 8.34
CA ARG A 442 -20.91 -9.67 8.98
C ARG A 442 -19.51 -10.23 9.24
N HIS A 443 -19.12 -10.35 10.50
CA HIS A 443 -17.95 -11.15 10.82
C HIS A 443 -18.17 -12.56 10.25
N PRO A 444 -17.17 -13.17 9.58
CA PRO A 444 -17.21 -14.60 9.31
C PRO A 444 -17.57 -15.32 10.62
N PRO A 445 -18.34 -16.41 10.60
CA PRO A 445 -18.70 -17.12 11.82
C PRO A 445 -17.44 -17.62 12.54
N MET A 446 -16.88 -16.77 13.41
CA MET A 446 -15.80 -17.13 14.31
C MET A 446 -16.40 -18.03 15.38
N ALA A 447 -16.11 -19.32 15.28
CA ALA A 447 -16.05 -20.31 16.35
C ALA A 447 -17.25 -20.46 17.33
N ASN A 448 -18.42 -19.88 17.08
CA ASN A 448 -19.62 -20.15 17.89
C ASN A 448 -20.50 -21.28 17.33
N ALA A 449 -20.14 -21.87 16.19
CA ALA A 449 -20.82 -23.04 15.62
C ALA A 449 -20.17 -24.39 16.01
N VAL A 450 -19.14 -24.39 16.86
CA VAL A 450 -18.43 -25.63 17.27
C VAL A 450 -18.98 -26.25 18.56
N ASN A 451 -19.82 -25.55 19.32
CA ASN A 451 -20.42 -26.06 20.56
C ASN A 451 -21.91 -26.43 20.47
N ALA A 452 -22.40 -26.71 19.26
CA ALA A 452 -23.75 -27.24 19.06
C ALA A 452 -23.71 -28.45 18.13
N ARG A 453 -23.17 -29.56 18.64
CA ARG A 453 -23.60 -30.93 18.32
C ARG A 453 -23.21 -31.87 19.45
#